data_AF-A0A6I8VTM8-F1
#
_entry.id   AF-A0A6I8VTM8-F1
#
_cell.length_a   1.000
_cell.length_b   1.000
_cell.length_c   1.000
_cell.angle_alpha   90.00
_cell.angle_beta   90.00
_cell.angle_gamma   90.00
#
_symmetry.space_group_name_H-M   'P 1'
#
loop_
_entity.id
_entity.type
_entity.pdbx_description
1 polymer ?
#
loop_
_entity_poly.entity_id
_entity_poly.type
_entity_poly.pdbx_seq_one_letter_code
_entity_poly.pdbx_strand_id
1 'polypeptide(L)'
;MKLSAILADALGNLFTGLVADPKISNLSYVDPLCSALPAADAMGVCMNMHLSTLLELHKAKDINEAFASFSAWINEGVDELTFVKLLCEKLFACHHQEALQVLFKQSNSENFTNWKFYLILVQSIASTCNSETTAFMKKYLKSRVLHMATTGCLTSLLHLLLTARATSACTMDIHSNLDNYAKWYKQNIGEMSYLLRPEHFQMALGLLEESLHYESELQYLEIHAAIALSPGGRIVQAYKTKCRAYLSQLKKGEKA
;
A
#
# COMPACT_ATOMS: atom_id res chain seq x y z
N MET A 1 -2.12 -16.58 31.98
CA MET A 1 -1.99 -15.36 31.16
C MET A 1 -0.59 -15.36 30.55
N LYS A 2 -0.46 -15.41 29.22
CA LYS A 2 0.81 -15.74 28.53
C LYS A 2 1.64 -14.45 28.34
N LEU A 3 2.95 -14.51 28.60
CA LEU A 3 3.92 -13.40 28.46
C LEU A 3 3.76 -12.61 27.13
N SER A 4 3.40 -13.29 26.05
CA SER A 4 3.14 -12.68 24.74
C SER A 4 2.01 -11.65 24.73
N ALA A 5 0.97 -11.84 25.54
CA ALA A 5 -0.14 -10.89 25.64
C ALA A 5 0.32 -9.61 26.35
N ILE A 6 1.07 -9.74 27.44
CA ILE A 6 1.63 -8.60 28.17
C ILE A 6 2.56 -7.78 27.27
N LEU A 7 3.39 -8.45 26.47
CA LEU A 7 4.28 -7.78 25.51
C LEU A 7 3.50 -7.06 24.39
N ALA A 8 2.46 -7.70 23.85
CA ALA A 8 1.60 -7.07 22.85
C ALA A 8 0.87 -5.83 23.42
N ASP A 9 0.34 -5.92 24.65
CA ASP A 9 -0.30 -4.80 25.33
C ASP A 9 0.69 -3.66 25.61
N ALA A 10 1.92 -3.98 26.03
CA ALA A 10 2.97 -3.00 26.25
C ALA A 10 3.37 -2.28 24.96
N LEU A 11 3.54 -3.03 23.85
CA LEU A 11 3.79 -2.44 22.53
C LEU A 11 2.60 -1.60 22.06
N GLY A 12 1.36 -2.05 22.28
CA GLY A 12 0.16 -1.31 21.92
C GLY A 12 0.08 0.03 22.63
N ASN A 13 0.35 0.05 23.93
CA ASN A 13 0.42 1.28 24.73
C ASN A 13 1.56 2.20 24.26
N LEU A 14 2.75 1.65 23.99
CA LEU A 14 3.88 2.42 23.49
C LEU A 14 3.56 3.07 22.14
N PHE A 15 3.05 2.31 21.18
CA PHE A 15 2.76 2.84 19.85
C PHE A 15 1.57 3.80 19.86
N THR A 16 0.55 3.56 20.67
CA THR A 16 -0.54 4.53 20.88
C THR A 16 0.01 5.84 21.45
N GLY A 17 0.93 5.75 22.42
CA GLY A 17 1.65 6.91 22.95
C GLY A 17 2.45 7.65 21.87
N LEU A 18 3.14 6.92 20.99
CA LEU A 18 3.93 7.49 19.89
C LEU A 18 3.07 8.11 18.77
N VAL A 19 1.85 7.61 18.55
CA VAL A 19 0.88 8.26 17.65
C VAL A 19 0.45 9.62 18.21
N ALA A 20 0.27 9.73 19.53
CA ALA A 20 -0.13 10.99 20.17
C ALA A 20 1.05 11.97 20.37
N ASP A 21 2.24 11.45 20.70
CA ASP A 21 3.47 12.21 20.85
C ASP A 21 4.66 11.38 20.34
N PRO A 22 5.08 11.58 19.07
CA PRO A 22 6.21 10.87 18.48
C PRO A 22 7.55 11.06 19.22
N LYS A 23 7.66 12.07 20.09
CA LYS A 23 8.89 12.38 20.82
C LYS A 23 8.99 11.65 22.17
N ILE A 24 7.93 10.95 22.62
CA ILE A 24 7.92 10.27 23.91
C ILE A 24 8.96 9.14 24.01
N SER A 25 9.38 8.58 22.87
CA SER A 25 10.40 7.55 22.81
C SER A 25 11.17 7.60 21.49
N ASN A 26 12.46 7.28 21.56
CA ASN A 26 13.32 7.11 20.39
C ASN A 26 13.49 5.63 19.99
N LEU A 27 12.65 4.75 20.55
CA LEU A 27 12.68 3.30 20.31
C LEU A 27 14.05 2.67 20.63
N SER A 28 14.77 3.19 21.62
CA SER A 28 16.09 2.67 22.04
C SER A 28 16.08 1.21 22.48
N TYR A 29 14.91 0.64 22.78
CA TYR A 29 14.76 -0.78 23.09
C TYR A 29 15.07 -1.69 21.89
N VAL A 30 14.99 -1.18 20.66
CA VAL A 30 15.16 -1.99 19.44
C VAL A 30 16.57 -2.55 19.34
N ASP A 31 17.61 -1.75 19.61
CA ASP A 31 19.00 -2.20 19.43
C ASP A 31 19.38 -3.33 20.41
N PRO A 32 19.07 -3.25 21.72
CA PRO A 32 19.24 -4.36 22.64
C PRO A 32 18.37 -5.57 22.28
N LEU A 33 17.14 -5.35 21.80
CA LEU A 33 16.25 -6.43 21.39
C LEU A 33 16.83 -7.23 20.22
N CYS A 34 17.26 -6.56 19.15
CA CYS A 34 17.91 -7.20 18.00
C CYS A 34 19.20 -7.94 18.40
N SER A 35 19.94 -7.42 19.38
CA SER A 35 21.17 -8.05 19.88
C SER A 35 20.92 -9.27 20.76
N ALA A 36 19.78 -9.29 21.47
CA ALA A 36 19.43 -10.33 22.43
C ALA A 36 18.63 -11.48 21.81
N LEU A 37 17.95 -11.29 20.68
CA LEU A 37 17.12 -12.31 20.04
C LEU A 37 18.00 -13.38 19.36
N PRO A 38 18.00 -14.64 19.82
CA PRO A 38 18.75 -15.71 19.17
C PRO A 38 17.97 -16.29 17.98
N ALA A 39 18.70 -16.61 16.90
CA ALA A 39 18.22 -17.30 15.70
C ALA A 39 17.04 -16.65 14.94
N ALA A 40 16.82 -17.11 13.69
CA ALA A 40 15.83 -16.53 12.77
C ALA A 40 14.37 -16.60 13.28
N ASP A 41 14.02 -17.66 14.03
CA ASP A 41 12.64 -17.89 14.48
C ASP A 41 12.15 -16.87 15.51
N ALA A 42 13.02 -16.46 16.45
CA ALA A 42 12.65 -15.49 17.49
C ALA A 42 12.43 -14.09 16.88
N MET A 43 13.22 -13.74 15.85
CA MET A 43 13.05 -12.50 15.10
C MET A 43 11.73 -12.47 14.34
N GLY A 44 11.33 -13.59 13.72
CA GLY A 44 10.03 -13.71 13.07
C GLY A 44 8.86 -13.47 14.01
N VAL A 45 8.91 -14.03 15.23
CA VAL A 45 7.88 -13.79 16.28
C VAL A 45 7.86 -12.32 16.70
N CYS A 46 9.03 -11.72 16.94
CA CYS A 46 9.17 -10.31 17.31
C CYS A 46 8.59 -9.38 16.24
N MET A 47 8.98 -9.58 14.98
CA MET A 47 8.51 -8.82 13.84
C MET A 47 6.99 -8.94 13.68
N ASN A 48 6.43 -10.15 13.75
CA ASN A 48 5.00 -10.36 13.64
C ASN A 48 4.21 -9.66 14.75
N MET A 49 4.74 -9.64 15.97
CA MET A 49 4.12 -8.92 17.09
C MET A 49 4.11 -7.41 16.84
N HIS A 50 5.23 -6.84 16.38
CA HIS A 50 5.33 -5.41 16.07
C HIS A 50 4.40 -5.03 14.92
N LEU A 51 4.44 -5.75 13.80
CA LEU A 51 3.58 -5.49 12.64
C LEU A 51 2.10 -5.60 13.01
N SER A 52 1.69 -6.66 13.70
CA SER A 52 0.29 -6.83 14.09
C SER A 52 -0.18 -5.72 15.05
N THR A 53 0.68 -5.30 15.97
CA THR A 53 0.35 -4.21 16.90
C THR A 53 0.22 -2.88 16.17
N LEU A 54 1.14 -2.56 15.25
CA LEU A 54 1.08 -1.33 14.44
C LEU A 54 -0.18 -1.29 13.57
N LEU A 55 -0.55 -2.39 12.95
CA LEU A 55 -1.73 -2.46 12.10
C LEU A 55 -3.01 -2.17 12.87
N GLU A 56 -3.11 -2.61 14.12
CA GLU A 56 -4.32 -2.43 14.95
C GLU A 56 -4.47 -0.99 15.50
N LEU A 57 -3.48 -0.11 15.33
CA LEU A 57 -3.54 1.28 15.82
C LEU A 57 -4.63 2.12 15.13
N HIS A 58 -5.07 1.70 13.94
CA HIS A 58 -6.15 2.38 13.23
C HIS A 58 -6.98 1.41 12.40
N LYS A 59 -8.30 1.44 12.61
CA LYS A 59 -9.28 0.72 11.80
C LYS A 59 -10.04 1.70 10.93
N ALA A 60 -9.77 1.66 9.64
CA ALA A 60 -10.59 2.33 8.65
C ALA A 60 -11.98 1.67 8.60
N LYS A 61 -13.00 2.46 8.34
CA LYS A 61 -14.38 2.01 8.17
C LYS A 61 -14.51 1.03 7.02
N ASP A 62 -13.92 1.37 5.88
CA ASP A 62 -13.94 0.59 4.66
C ASP A 62 -12.82 1.03 3.71
N ILE A 63 -12.75 0.41 2.54
CA ILE A 63 -11.74 0.72 1.53
C ILE A 63 -11.94 2.11 0.89
N ASN A 64 -13.15 2.68 0.88
CA ASN A 64 -13.37 4.05 0.36
C ASN A 64 -12.64 5.07 1.21
N GLU A 65 -12.65 4.90 2.54
CA GLU A 65 -11.87 5.75 3.44
C GLU A 65 -10.38 5.70 3.11
N ALA A 66 -9.87 4.50 2.77
CA ALA A 66 -8.48 4.34 2.39
C ALA A 66 -8.10 5.08 1.10
N PHE A 67 -8.97 5.05 0.08
CA PHE A 67 -8.75 5.85 -1.13
C PHE A 67 -8.91 7.35 -0.88
N ALA A 68 -9.88 7.76 -0.07
CA ALA A 68 -10.13 9.17 0.22
C ALA A 68 -9.04 9.81 1.10
N SER A 69 -8.41 9.01 1.95
CA SER A 69 -7.42 9.49 2.94
C SER A 69 -5.98 9.14 2.56
N PHE A 70 -5.74 8.55 1.38
CA PHE A 70 -4.45 7.99 1.00
C PHE A 70 -3.31 9.01 1.16
N SER A 71 -3.38 10.16 0.49
CA SER A 71 -2.31 11.18 0.58
C SER A 71 -2.16 11.73 1.99
N ALA A 72 -3.26 11.92 2.74
CA ALA A 72 -3.21 12.38 4.12
C ALA A 72 -2.43 11.38 5.00
N TRP A 73 -2.73 10.09 4.91
CA TRP A 73 -2.05 9.05 5.67
C TRP A 73 -0.60 8.84 5.27
N ILE A 74 -0.27 8.95 3.97
CA ILE A 74 1.12 8.88 3.51
C ILE A 74 1.93 10.06 4.06
N ASN A 75 1.40 11.28 4.00
CA ASN A 75 2.09 12.46 4.55
C ASN A 75 2.25 12.37 6.06
N GLU A 76 1.21 11.93 6.77
CA GLU A 76 1.29 11.67 8.22
C GLU A 76 2.36 10.63 8.54
N GLY A 77 2.47 9.56 7.74
CA GLY A 77 3.52 8.55 7.84
C GLY A 77 4.94 9.09 7.71
N VAL A 78 5.11 10.13 6.88
CA VAL A 78 6.40 10.75 6.57
C VAL A 78 6.79 11.80 7.62
N ASP A 79 5.85 12.67 8.00
CA ASP A 79 6.15 13.87 8.81
C ASP A 79 5.88 13.67 10.30
N GLU A 80 4.84 12.92 10.66
CA GLU A 80 4.33 12.83 12.03
C GLU A 80 4.69 11.47 12.67
N LEU A 81 4.41 10.38 11.97
CA LEU A 81 4.60 9.01 12.46
C LEU A 81 6.00 8.46 12.17
N THR A 82 7.02 9.31 12.36
CA THR A 82 8.44 9.01 12.09
C THR A 82 8.95 7.74 12.78
N PHE A 83 8.35 7.34 13.90
CA PHE A 83 8.70 6.10 14.61
C PHE A 83 8.44 4.84 13.77
N VAL A 84 7.47 4.85 12.85
CA VAL A 84 7.19 3.71 11.96
C VAL A 84 8.37 3.50 11.01
N LYS A 85 8.89 4.59 10.44
CA LYS A 85 10.10 4.56 9.61
C LYS A 85 11.31 4.08 10.41
N LEU A 86 11.49 4.53 11.65
CA LEU A 86 12.57 4.06 12.53
C LEU A 86 12.47 2.54 12.81
N LEU A 87 11.27 1.99 12.99
CA LEU A 87 11.09 0.54 13.11
C LEU A 87 11.48 -0.18 11.82
N CYS A 88 11.10 0.35 10.66
CA CYS A 88 11.51 -0.20 9.36
C CYS A 88 13.03 -0.16 9.15
N GLU A 89 13.70 0.91 9.58
CA GLU A 89 15.15 1.11 9.42
C GLU A 89 16.00 0.35 10.44
N LYS A 90 15.45 0.05 11.63
CA LYS A 90 16.20 -0.63 12.70
C LYS A 90 15.76 -2.07 12.88
N LEU A 91 14.49 -2.29 13.22
CA LEU A 91 13.97 -3.61 13.56
C LEU A 91 13.81 -4.48 12.31
N PHE A 92 13.33 -3.91 11.21
CA PHE A 92 13.04 -4.66 9.97
C PHE A 92 14.14 -4.57 8.91
N ALA A 93 15.25 -3.89 9.18
CA ALA A 93 16.28 -3.54 8.19
C ALA A 93 16.78 -4.74 7.36
N CYS A 94 16.98 -5.88 8.01
CA CYS A 94 17.44 -7.13 7.38
C CYS A 94 16.31 -8.11 7.04
N HIS A 95 15.06 -7.70 7.26
CA HIS A 95 13.86 -8.54 7.15
C HIS A 95 12.70 -7.87 6.40
N HIS A 96 13.00 -6.88 5.54
CA HIS A 96 11.97 -6.14 4.81
C HIS A 96 11.11 -7.06 3.93
N GLN A 97 11.72 -8.08 3.31
CA GLN A 97 10.98 -9.01 2.46
C GLN A 97 9.98 -9.84 3.28
N GLU A 98 10.39 -10.35 4.44
CA GLU A 98 9.55 -11.11 5.37
C GLU A 98 8.44 -10.23 5.95
N ALA A 99 8.76 -8.98 6.32
CA ALA A 99 7.77 -8.02 6.79
C ALA A 99 6.71 -7.74 5.70
N LEU A 100 7.14 -7.51 4.46
CA LEU A 100 6.23 -7.32 3.33
C LEU A 100 5.39 -8.57 3.05
N GLN A 101 5.94 -9.78 3.18
CA GLN A 101 5.16 -11.01 3.04
C GLN A 101 4.03 -11.10 4.08
N VAL A 102 4.31 -10.72 5.32
CA VAL A 102 3.30 -10.68 6.39
C VAL A 102 2.23 -9.63 6.08
N LEU A 103 2.64 -8.41 5.73
CA LEU A 103 1.74 -7.31 5.37
C LEU A 103 0.85 -7.67 4.19
N PHE A 104 1.44 -8.14 3.10
CA PHE A 104 0.72 -8.56 1.89
C PHE A 104 -0.20 -9.75 2.14
N LYS A 105 0.13 -10.65 3.07
CA LYS A 105 -0.75 -11.75 3.44
C LYS A 105 -1.95 -11.25 4.23
N GLN A 106 -1.72 -10.42 5.25
CA GLN A 106 -2.76 -9.90 6.12
C GLN A 106 -3.74 -8.98 5.40
N SER A 107 -3.24 -8.15 4.48
CA SER A 107 -4.06 -7.23 3.70
C SER A 107 -4.99 -7.91 2.68
N ASN A 108 -4.79 -9.21 2.43
CA ASN A 108 -5.68 -10.05 1.62
C ASN A 108 -6.74 -10.79 2.44
N SER A 109 -6.83 -10.53 3.75
CA SER A 109 -7.92 -11.06 4.57
C SER A 109 -9.26 -10.46 4.16
N GLU A 110 -10.33 -11.23 4.34
CA GLU A 110 -11.69 -10.73 4.17
C GLU A 110 -11.94 -9.58 5.15
N ASN A 111 -12.56 -8.50 4.68
CA ASN A 111 -12.87 -7.30 5.49
C ASN A 111 -11.64 -6.64 6.13
N PHE A 112 -10.50 -6.63 5.43
CA PHE A 112 -9.32 -5.90 5.89
C PHE A 112 -9.61 -4.40 6.11
N THR A 113 -9.33 -3.91 7.32
CA THR A 113 -9.63 -2.53 7.77
C THR A 113 -8.40 -1.76 8.25
N ASN A 114 -7.24 -2.42 8.39
CA ASN A 114 -6.02 -1.81 8.94
C ASN A 114 -5.22 -1.02 7.88
N TRP A 115 -5.93 -0.30 7.01
CA TRP A 115 -5.37 0.34 5.80
C TRP A 115 -4.31 1.39 6.09
N LYS A 116 -4.55 2.29 7.05
CA LYS A 116 -3.63 3.40 7.35
C LYS A 116 -2.22 2.91 7.64
N PHE A 117 -2.05 2.07 8.66
CA PHE A 117 -0.72 1.57 9.03
C PHE A 117 -0.18 0.55 8.03
N TYR A 118 -1.03 -0.18 7.30
CA TYR A 118 -0.57 -0.99 6.17
C TYR A 118 0.13 -0.14 5.10
N LEU A 119 -0.50 0.95 4.67
CA LEU A 119 0.05 1.82 3.63
C LEU A 119 1.32 2.54 4.10
N ILE A 120 1.33 3.04 5.33
CA ILE A 120 2.51 3.69 5.92
C ILE A 120 3.67 2.70 6.06
N LEU A 121 3.43 1.46 6.50
CA LEU A 121 4.46 0.44 6.62
C LEU A 121 5.04 0.04 5.27
N VAL A 122 4.18 -0.19 4.27
CA VAL A 122 4.62 -0.50 2.90
C VAL A 122 5.44 0.64 2.32
N GLN A 123 5.00 1.88 2.50
CA GLN A 123 5.72 3.07 2.04
C GLN A 123 7.06 3.24 2.77
N SER A 124 7.09 3.09 4.09
CA SER A 124 8.30 3.20 4.91
C SER A 124 9.34 2.18 4.47
N ILE A 125 8.95 0.90 4.32
CA ILE A 125 9.84 -0.14 3.79
C ILE A 125 10.31 0.21 2.39
N ALA A 126 9.40 0.60 1.49
CA ALA A 126 9.75 0.91 0.11
C ALA A 126 10.75 2.08 -0.01
N SER A 127 10.71 3.03 0.93
CA SER A 127 11.62 4.18 0.96
C SER A 127 13.05 3.87 1.42
N THR A 128 13.25 2.75 2.13
CA THR A 128 14.55 2.41 2.75
C THR A 128 15.10 1.06 2.29
N CYS A 129 14.37 0.32 1.46
CA CYS A 129 14.72 -1.05 1.10
C CYS A 129 15.87 -1.16 0.08
N ASN A 130 16.49 -2.34 0.05
CA ASN A 130 17.52 -2.68 -0.93
C ASN A 130 16.93 -3.07 -2.30
N SER A 131 17.81 -3.32 -3.26
CA SER A 131 17.44 -3.71 -4.64
C SER A 131 16.70 -5.05 -4.72
N GLU A 132 17.04 -6.01 -3.85
CA GLU A 132 16.38 -7.32 -3.77
C GLU A 132 14.92 -7.17 -3.33
N THR A 133 14.67 -6.43 -2.25
CA THR A 133 13.32 -6.13 -1.75
C THR A 133 12.53 -5.31 -2.78
N THR A 134 13.18 -4.37 -3.47
CA THR A 134 12.56 -3.64 -4.58
C THR A 134 12.10 -4.59 -5.70
N ALA A 135 12.94 -5.57 -6.06
CA ALA A 135 12.58 -6.57 -7.07
C ALA A 135 11.44 -7.48 -6.58
N PHE A 136 11.43 -7.85 -5.30
CA PHE A 136 10.34 -8.61 -4.67
C PHE A 136 9.00 -7.87 -4.77
N MET A 137 8.93 -6.59 -4.41
CA MET A 137 7.71 -5.77 -4.52
C MET A 137 7.22 -5.66 -5.97
N LYS A 138 8.14 -5.42 -6.93
CA LYS A 138 7.79 -5.37 -8.35
C LYS A 138 7.19 -6.69 -8.83
N LYS A 139 7.79 -7.82 -8.43
CA LYS A 139 7.29 -9.17 -8.75
C LYS A 139 5.90 -9.40 -8.14
N TYR A 140 5.68 -8.98 -6.90
CA TYR A 140 4.38 -9.06 -6.24
C TYR A 140 3.31 -8.24 -6.97
N LEU A 141 3.54 -6.96 -7.24
CA LEU A 141 2.56 -6.12 -7.93
C LEU A 141 2.21 -6.67 -9.32
N LYS A 142 3.21 -7.15 -10.06
CA LYS A 142 2.99 -7.80 -11.37
C LYS A 142 2.14 -9.07 -11.27
N SER A 143 2.37 -9.92 -10.26
CA SER A 143 1.55 -11.12 -10.06
C SER A 143 0.12 -10.77 -9.65
N ARG A 144 -0.07 -9.68 -8.92
CA ARG A 144 -1.40 -9.16 -8.55
C ARG A 144 -2.21 -8.63 -9.73
N VAL A 145 -1.56 -8.01 -10.73
CA VAL A 145 -2.23 -7.65 -12.01
C VAL A 145 -2.78 -8.90 -12.69
N LEU A 146 -2.00 -9.97 -12.77
CA LEU A 146 -2.47 -11.23 -13.34
C LEU A 146 -3.62 -11.82 -12.52
N HIS A 147 -3.45 -11.88 -11.20
CA HIS A 147 -4.45 -12.46 -10.30
C HIS A 147 -5.80 -11.75 -10.38
N MET A 148 -5.83 -10.41 -10.32
CA MET A 148 -7.09 -9.66 -10.39
C MET A 148 -7.80 -9.85 -11.73
N ALA A 149 -7.04 -9.88 -12.84
CA ALA A 149 -7.58 -10.07 -14.18
C ALA A 149 -8.11 -11.49 -14.42
N THR A 150 -7.47 -12.51 -13.84
CA THR A 150 -7.90 -13.92 -13.94
C THR A 150 -9.09 -14.24 -13.03
N THR A 151 -9.15 -13.64 -11.84
CA THR A 151 -10.22 -13.93 -10.87
C THR A 151 -11.44 -13.02 -11.01
N GLY A 152 -11.32 -11.87 -11.70
CA GLY A 152 -12.39 -10.88 -11.76
C GLY A 152 -12.67 -10.24 -10.41
N CYS A 153 -11.67 -10.16 -9.51
CA CYS A 153 -11.87 -9.70 -8.14
C CYS A 153 -11.55 -8.20 -7.99
N LEU A 154 -12.59 -7.38 -7.80
CA LEU A 154 -12.47 -5.94 -7.58
C LEU A 154 -11.63 -5.60 -6.35
N THR A 155 -11.86 -6.27 -5.21
CA THR A 155 -11.06 -6.06 -3.99
C THR A 155 -9.57 -6.29 -4.23
N SER A 156 -9.22 -7.29 -5.04
CA SER A 156 -7.83 -7.56 -5.42
C SER A 156 -7.22 -6.43 -6.26
N LEU A 157 -8.00 -5.79 -7.14
CA LEU A 157 -7.58 -4.60 -7.88
C LEU A 157 -7.43 -3.39 -6.96
N LEU A 158 -8.39 -3.12 -6.09
CA LEU A 158 -8.33 -1.97 -5.18
C LEU A 158 -7.12 -2.05 -4.25
N HIS A 159 -6.85 -3.23 -3.71
CA HIS A 159 -5.64 -3.51 -2.95
C HIS A 159 -4.36 -3.27 -3.77
N LEU A 160 -4.33 -3.75 -5.02
CA LEU A 160 -3.21 -3.54 -5.95
C LEU A 160 -2.95 -2.04 -6.17
N LEU A 161 -4.00 -1.25 -6.42
CA LEU A 161 -3.87 0.19 -6.65
C LEU A 161 -3.30 0.91 -5.42
N LEU A 162 -3.88 0.71 -4.23
CA LEU A 162 -3.39 1.34 -2.99
C LEU A 162 -1.96 0.92 -2.67
N THR A 163 -1.63 -0.36 -2.80
CA THR A 163 -0.27 -0.88 -2.54
C THR A 163 0.72 -0.28 -3.54
N ALA A 164 0.37 -0.21 -4.82
CA ALA A 164 1.22 0.39 -5.85
C ALA A 164 1.49 1.87 -5.57
N ARG A 165 0.48 2.64 -5.11
CA ARG A 165 0.67 4.03 -4.68
C ARG A 165 1.63 4.12 -3.50
N ALA A 166 1.42 3.32 -2.45
CA ALA A 166 2.28 3.32 -1.26
C ALA A 166 3.74 2.99 -1.62
N THR A 167 3.97 1.96 -2.44
CA THR A 167 5.33 1.59 -2.90
C THR A 167 5.97 2.61 -3.86
N SER A 168 5.19 3.56 -4.38
CA SER A 168 5.69 4.63 -5.25
C SER A 168 5.96 5.94 -4.48
N ALA A 169 5.41 6.06 -3.27
CA ALA A 169 5.48 7.26 -2.42
C ALA A 169 6.73 7.31 -1.55
N CYS A 170 7.90 7.11 -2.17
CA CYS A 170 9.17 6.90 -1.46
C CYS A 170 9.98 8.18 -1.21
N THR A 171 9.50 9.34 -1.62
CA THR A 171 10.23 10.61 -1.51
C THR A 171 9.42 11.67 -0.78
N MET A 172 10.09 12.72 -0.31
CA MET A 172 9.43 13.91 0.26
C MET A 172 8.75 14.77 -0.82
N ASP A 173 8.99 14.50 -2.11
CA ASP A 173 8.40 15.25 -3.23
C ASP A 173 7.17 14.52 -3.78
N ILE A 174 6.01 15.14 -3.60
CA ILE A 174 4.73 14.63 -4.09
C ILE A 174 4.77 14.43 -5.62
N HIS A 175 5.43 15.32 -6.38
CA HIS A 175 5.49 15.19 -7.84
C HIS A 175 6.31 13.96 -8.25
N SER A 176 7.49 13.76 -7.65
CA SER A 176 8.28 12.55 -7.85
C SER A 176 7.51 11.28 -7.51
N ASN A 177 6.73 11.28 -6.42
CA ASN A 177 5.90 10.14 -6.02
C ASN A 177 4.80 9.83 -7.05
N LEU A 178 4.14 10.86 -7.58
CA LEU A 178 3.15 10.73 -8.65
C LEU A 178 3.78 10.23 -9.96
N ASP A 179 4.96 10.72 -10.32
CA ASP A 179 5.72 10.26 -11.48
C ASP A 179 6.13 8.79 -11.35
N ASN A 180 6.53 8.35 -10.15
CA ASN A 180 6.85 6.96 -9.87
C ASN A 180 5.61 6.06 -10.04
N TYR A 181 4.47 6.50 -9.52
CA TYR A 181 3.21 5.79 -9.70
C TYR A 181 2.78 5.76 -11.18
N ALA A 182 2.93 6.87 -11.91
CA ALA A 182 2.63 6.93 -13.33
C ALA A 182 3.50 5.96 -14.15
N LYS A 183 4.80 5.87 -13.83
CA LYS A 183 5.71 4.86 -14.44
C LYS A 183 5.23 3.45 -14.14
N TRP A 184 4.88 3.15 -12.90
CA TRP A 184 4.34 1.83 -12.53
C TRP A 184 3.04 1.54 -13.29
N TYR A 185 2.10 2.48 -13.32
CA TYR A 185 0.80 2.32 -13.97
C TYR A 185 0.96 2.10 -15.47
N LYS A 186 1.85 2.84 -16.15
CA LYS A 186 2.16 2.62 -17.57
C LYS A 186 2.68 1.20 -17.82
N GLN A 187 3.66 0.75 -17.05
CA GLN A 187 4.30 -0.55 -17.25
C GLN A 187 3.40 -1.74 -16.92
N ASN A 188 2.49 -1.58 -15.95
CA ASN A 188 1.72 -2.71 -15.41
C ASN A 188 0.25 -2.71 -15.85
N ILE A 189 -0.34 -1.53 -16.07
CA ILE A 189 -1.73 -1.37 -16.50
C ILE A 189 -1.79 -0.89 -17.96
N GLY A 190 -0.99 0.11 -18.33
CA GLY A 190 -0.89 0.61 -19.71
C GLY A 190 -0.49 -0.47 -20.72
N GLU A 191 0.41 -1.36 -20.29
CA GLU A 191 0.99 -2.43 -21.10
C GLU A 191 0.46 -3.82 -20.70
N MET A 192 -0.65 -3.89 -19.97
CA MET A 192 -1.16 -5.16 -19.40
C MET A 192 -1.57 -6.20 -20.45
N SER A 193 -1.86 -5.80 -21.69
CA SER A 193 -2.17 -6.75 -22.76
C SER A 193 -0.99 -7.65 -23.15
N TYR A 194 0.24 -7.23 -22.88
CA TYR A 194 1.41 -8.09 -23.10
C TYR A 194 1.50 -9.21 -22.04
N LEU A 195 0.78 -9.05 -20.93
CA LEU A 195 0.73 -10.00 -19.82
C LEU A 195 -0.55 -10.84 -19.82
N LEU A 196 -1.64 -10.29 -20.36
CA LEU A 196 -2.99 -10.84 -20.25
C LEU A 196 -3.50 -11.41 -21.57
N ARG A 197 -4.28 -12.48 -21.48
CA ARG A 197 -5.11 -12.97 -22.60
C ARG A 197 -6.23 -11.96 -22.91
N PRO A 198 -6.79 -11.94 -24.13
CA PRO A 198 -7.84 -10.99 -24.51
C PRO A 198 -9.05 -10.95 -23.54
N GLU A 199 -9.50 -12.10 -23.07
CA GLU A 199 -10.60 -12.24 -22.09
C GLU A 199 -10.26 -11.59 -20.74
N HIS A 200 -9.05 -11.85 -20.21
CA HIS A 200 -8.58 -11.25 -18.97
C HIS A 200 -8.31 -9.76 -19.10
N PHE A 201 -7.92 -9.29 -20.29
CA PHE A 201 -7.77 -7.87 -20.57
C PHE A 201 -9.13 -7.14 -20.50
N GLN A 202 -10.18 -7.73 -21.09
CA GLN A 202 -11.53 -7.19 -20.97
C GLN A 202 -12.02 -7.18 -19.52
N MET A 203 -11.77 -8.25 -18.78
CA MET A 203 -12.06 -8.32 -17.34
C MET A 203 -11.35 -7.21 -16.57
N ALA A 204 -10.04 -7.04 -16.78
CA ALA A 204 -9.27 -5.98 -16.13
C ALA A 204 -9.79 -4.58 -16.45
N LEU A 205 -10.22 -4.31 -17.68
CA LEU A 205 -10.86 -3.04 -18.04
C LEU A 205 -12.19 -2.82 -17.31
N GLY A 206 -13.01 -3.88 -17.19
CA GLY A 206 -14.25 -3.82 -16.41
C GLY A 206 -14.00 -3.48 -14.95
N LEU A 207 -13.03 -4.16 -14.31
CA LEU A 207 -12.64 -3.88 -12.93
C LEU A 207 -12.08 -2.46 -12.75
N LEU A 208 -11.26 -1.97 -13.69
CA LEU A 208 -10.75 -0.59 -13.66
C LEU A 208 -11.89 0.41 -13.76
N GLU A 209 -12.89 0.15 -14.60
CA GLU A 209 -14.08 0.98 -14.69
C GLU A 209 -14.88 0.99 -13.38
N GLU A 210 -15.13 -0.17 -12.78
CA GLU A 210 -15.81 -0.30 -11.49
C GLU A 210 -15.04 0.39 -10.36
N SER A 211 -13.70 0.38 -10.41
CA SER A 211 -12.86 1.01 -9.39
C SER A 211 -12.96 2.53 -9.36
N LEU A 212 -13.48 3.17 -10.43
CA LEU A 212 -13.59 4.63 -10.51
C LEU A 212 -14.39 5.22 -9.35
N HIS A 213 -15.41 4.52 -8.83
CA HIS A 213 -16.25 5.02 -7.73
C HIS A 213 -15.49 5.15 -6.40
N TYR A 214 -14.34 4.49 -6.26
CA TYR A 214 -13.49 4.62 -5.08
C TYR A 214 -12.52 5.80 -5.20
N GLU A 215 -12.25 6.25 -6.43
CA GLU A 215 -11.27 7.30 -6.68
C GLU A 215 -11.78 8.65 -6.18
N SER A 216 -11.07 9.20 -5.19
CA SER A 216 -11.32 10.52 -4.63
C SER A 216 -10.15 11.49 -4.85
N GLU A 217 -8.98 10.98 -5.22
CA GLU A 217 -7.77 11.76 -5.40
C GLU A 217 -7.53 12.10 -6.87
N LEU A 218 -7.75 13.38 -7.21
CA LEU A 218 -7.70 13.88 -8.59
C LEU A 218 -6.39 13.52 -9.31
N GLN A 219 -5.24 13.65 -8.64
CA GLN A 219 -3.92 13.44 -9.25
C GLN A 219 -3.72 11.99 -9.73
N TYR A 220 -4.21 11.01 -8.97
CA TYR A 220 -4.14 9.60 -9.37
C TYR A 220 -5.10 9.29 -10.51
N LEU A 221 -6.31 9.85 -10.48
CA LEU A 221 -7.27 9.70 -11.57
C LEU A 221 -6.80 10.39 -12.87
N GLU A 222 -6.09 11.51 -12.77
CA GLU A 222 -5.44 12.17 -13.90
C GLU A 222 -4.41 11.26 -14.58
N ILE A 223 -3.60 10.56 -13.80
CA ILE A 223 -2.66 9.53 -14.29
C ILE A 223 -3.43 8.42 -15.01
N HIS A 224 -4.49 7.89 -14.39
CA HIS A 224 -5.33 6.83 -14.96
C HIS A 224 -5.99 7.25 -16.27
N ALA A 225 -6.41 8.51 -16.39
CA ALA A 225 -6.99 9.07 -17.60
C ALA A 225 -5.92 9.28 -18.71
N ALA A 226 -4.76 9.83 -18.35
CA ALA A 226 -3.73 10.25 -19.29
C ALA A 226 -2.93 9.09 -19.91
N ILE A 227 -2.60 8.05 -19.14
CA ILE A 227 -1.72 6.98 -19.61
C ILE A 227 -2.43 6.09 -20.63
N ALA A 228 -1.92 5.98 -21.85
CA ALA A 228 -2.50 5.09 -22.88
C ALA A 228 -2.53 3.62 -22.42
N LEU A 229 -3.59 2.89 -22.82
CA LEU A 229 -3.70 1.45 -22.65
C LEU A 229 -3.55 0.76 -24.00
N SER A 230 -2.71 -0.28 -24.06
CA SER A 230 -2.49 -1.11 -25.24
C SER A 230 -3.16 -2.48 -25.08
N PRO A 231 -3.71 -3.09 -26.15
CA PRO A 231 -4.00 -2.43 -27.43
C PRO A 231 -5.11 -1.39 -27.24
N GLY A 232 -5.07 -0.32 -28.04
CA GLY A 232 -6.18 0.61 -28.11
C GLY A 232 -7.44 -0.05 -28.70
N GLY A 233 -8.54 0.69 -28.76
CA GLY A 233 -9.78 0.21 -29.40
C GLY A 233 -11.02 0.75 -28.70
N ARG A 234 -12.19 0.30 -29.17
CA ARG A 234 -13.48 0.82 -28.69
C ARG A 234 -13.66 0.65 -27.18
N ILE A 235 -13.34 -0.52 -26.63
CA ILE A 235 -13.47 -0.80 -25.19
C ILE A 235 -12.55 0.07 -24.34
N VAL A 236 -11.30 0.30 -24.78
CA VAL A 236 -10.35 1.19 -24.10
C VAL A 236 -10.83 2.64 -24.18
N GLN A 237 -11.31 3.10 -25.34
CA GLN A 237 -11.82 4.45 -25.49
C GLN A 237 -13.08 4.70 -24.65
N ALA A 238 -13.95 3.68 -24.50
CA ALA A 238 -15.11 3.75 -23.61
C ALA A 238 -14.67 3.94 -22.14
N TYR A 239 -13.76 3.09 -21.65
CA TYR A 239 -13.17 3.24 -20.32
C TYR A 239 -12.55 4.63 -20.12
N LYS A 240 -11.71 5.07 -21.05
CA LYS A 240 -11.05 6.39 -20.99
C LYS A 240 -12.02 7.56 -20.98
N THR A 241 -13.14 7.43 -21.68
CA THR A 241 -14.20 8.45 -21.67
C THR A 241 -14.86 8.51 -20.30
N LYS A 242 -15.11 7.37 -19.65
CA LYS A 242 -15.62 7.31 -18.28
C LYS A 242 -14.63 7.90 -17.27
N CYS A 243 -13.33 7.60 -17.38
CA CYS A 243 -12.31 8.24 -16.53
C CYS A 243 -12.35 9.78 -16.64
N ARG A 244 -12.39 10.32 -17.88
CA ARG A 244 -12.44 11.77 -18.11
C ARG A 244 -13.73 12.40 -17.62
N ALA A 245 -14.86 11.72 -17.81
CA ALA A 245 -16.15 12.19 -17.33
C ALA A 245 -16.18 12.26 -15.80
N TYR A 246 -15.74 11.20 -15.13
CA TYR A 246 -15.65 11.13 -13.67
C TYR A 246 -14.66 12.17 -13.11
N LEU A 247 -13.50 12.34 -13.75
CA LEU A 247 -12.54 13.40 -13.39
C LEU A 247 -13.16 14.80 -13.49
N SER A 248 -13.96 15.06 -14.52
CA SER A 248 -14.68 16.33 -14.69
C SER A 248 -15.70 16.56 -13.57
N GLN A 249 -16.42 15.52 -13.16
CA GLN A 249 -17.38 15.59 -12.04
C GLN A 249 -16.67 15.91 -10.72
N LEU A 250 -15.59 15.19 -10.39
CA LEU A 250 -14.81 15.46 -9.18
C LEU A 250 -14.23 16.88 -9.16
N LYS A 251 -13.75 17.39 -10.29
CA LYS A 251 -13.25 18.78 -10.40
C LYS A 251 -14.32 19.84 -10.14
N LYS A 252 -15.60 19.51 -10.38
CA LYS A 252 -16.74 20.40 -10.11
C LYS A 252 -17.26 20.28 -8.67
N GLY A 253 -16.75 19.33 -7.87
CA GLY A 253 -17.29 19.01 -6.55
C GLY A 253 -18.62 18.24 -6.61
N GLU A 254 -19.00 17.73 -7.78
CA GLU A 254 -20.16 16.86 -7.96
C GLU A 254 -19.72 15.43 -7.59
N LYS A 255 -20.12 14.94 -6.41
CA LYS A 255 -20.01 13.50 -6.14
C LYS A 255 -21.05 12.77 -7.00
N ALA A 256 -20.60 11.80 -7.79
CA ALA A 256 -21.46 10.91 -8.56
C ALA A 256 -22.30 10.02 -7.63
#